data_AF-A0A957GWP5-F1
#
_entry.id   AF-A0A957GWP5-F1
#
_cell.length_a   1.000
_cell.length_b   1.000
_cell.length_c   1.000
_cell.angle_alpha   90.00
_cell.angle_beta   90.00
_cell.angle_gamma   90.00
#
_symmetry.space_group_name_H-M   'P 1'
#
loop_
_entity.id
_entity.type
_entity.pdbx_description
1 polymer ?
#
loop_
_entity_poly.entity_id
_entity_poly.type
_entity_poly.pdbx_seq_one_letter_code
_entity_poly.pdbx_strand_id
1 'polypeptide(L)'
;SRNRWDATITITVADANGQPVRDAAVAGSWSDGASGSDSCVTNSSGQCTVSKQSLRNSSVTWTVTGISHESYSYDPSANSMTTITLTAPQANDARYDK
;
A
#
# COMPACT_ATOMS: atom_id res chain seq x y z
N SER A 1 -9.93 -26.03 -7.51
CA SER A 1 -9.10 -24.96 -6.95
C SER A 1 -10.00 -23.75 -6.70
N ARG A 2 -10.11 -23.25 -5.47
CA ARG A 2 -10.88 -22.02 -5.18
C ARG A 2 -9.96 -20.84 -5.46
N ASN A 3 -10.23 -20.06 -6.51
CA ASN A 3 -9.40 -18.95 -6.96
C ASN A 3 -8.95 -18.07 -5.79
N ARG A 4 -7.65 -18.12 -5.48
CA ARG A 4 -7.00 -17.18 -4.57
C ARG A 4 -6.22 -16.18 -5.40
N TRP A 5 -6.05 -14.99 -4.84
CA TRP A 5 -5.25 -13.93 -5.45
C TRP A 5 -4.45 -13.23 -4.36
N ASP A 6 -3.44 -12.49 -4.78
CA ASP A 6 -2.58 -11.70 -3.91
C ASP A 6 -2.79 -10.22 -4.23
N ALA A 7 -2.91 -9.40 -3.18
CA ALA A 7 -2.97 -7.95 -3.30
C ALA A 7 -1.58 -7.36 -3.06
N THR A 8 -1.15 -6.44 -3.93
CA THR A 8 0.10 -5.71 -3.78
C THR A 8 -0.16 -4.22 -3.95
N ILE A 9 0.28 -3.42 -2.97
CA ILE A 9 0.09 -1.97 -2.96
C ILE A 9 1.45 -1.30 -2.85
N THR A 10 1.75 -0.45 -3.82
CA THR A 10 2.89 0.47 -3.75
C THR A 10 2.41 1.82 -3.20
N ILE A 11 3.06 2.27 -2.13
CA ILE A 11 2.80 3.51 -1.42
C ILE A 11 3.93 4.47 -1.75
N THR A 12 3.59 5.70 -2.11
CA THR A 12 4.56 6.78 -2.33
C THR A 12 4.39 7.84 -1.25
N VAL A 13 5.50 8.20 -0.59
CA VAL A 13 5.58 9.27 0.40
C VAL A 13 6.48 10.37 -0.16
N ALA A 14 5.95 11.59 -0.17
CA ALA A 14 6.65 12.79 -0.61
C ALA A 14 6.40 13.93 0.39
N ASP A 15 7.31 14.89 0.45
CA ASP A 15 7.16 16.09 1.25
C ASP A 15 6.22 17.12 0.59
N ALA A 16 6.01 18.27 1.24
CA ALA A 16 5.15 19.34 0.74
C ALA A 16 5.61 19.94 -0.61
N ASN A 17 6.88 19.75 -0.99
CA ASN A 17 7.43 20.19 -2.27
C ASN A 17 7.35 19.09 -3.35
N GLY A 18 6.76 17.93 -3.03
CA GLY A 18 6.70 16.77 -3.91
C GLY A 18 8.03 15.99 -3.99
N GLN A 19 8.99 16.25 -3.10
CA GLN A 19 10.25 15.50 -3.07
C GLN A 19 10.05 14.16 -2.37
N PRO A 20 10.63 13.06 -2.90
CA PRO A 20 10.47 11.74 -2.30
C PRO A 20 11.09 11.70 -0.90
N VAL A 21 10.35 11.15 0.07
CA VAL A 21 10.85 10.95 1.43
C VAL A 21 11.30 9.50 1.59
N ARG A 22 12.61 9.29 1.67
CA ARG A 22 13.19 7.98 1.97
C ARG A 22 13.12 7.68 3.47
N ASP A 23 13.29 6.41 3.84
CA ASP A 23 13.39 5.94 5.23
C ASP A 23 12.17 6.29 6.10
N ALA A 24 11.02 6.59 5.48
CA ALA A 24 9.76 6.80 6.19
C ALA A 24 9.09 5.46 6.46
N ALA A 25 8.76 5.18 7.72
CA ALA A 25 8.04 3.99 8.12
C ALA A 25 6.53 4.25 7.97
N VAL A 26 5.89 3.54 7.05
CA VAL A 26 4.45 3.58 6.80
C VAL A 26 3.80 2.40 7.52
N ALA A 27 2.78 2.67 8.33
CA ALA A 27 1.95 1.67 8.97
C ALA A 27 0.51 1.76 8.44
N GLY A 28 -0.16 0.61 8.38
CA GLY A 28 -1.57 0.56 8.01
C GLY A 28 -2.26 -0.74 8.39
N SER A 29 -3.53 -0.82 8.04
CA SER A 29 -4.40 -1.95 8.35
C SER A 29 -5.19 -2.42 7.13
N TRP A 30 -5.36 -3.73 7.02
CA TRP A 30 -6.22 -4.38 6.04
C TRP A 30 -7.65 -4.55 6.57
N SER A 31 -8.65 -4.28 5.73
CA SER A 31 -10.08 -4.51 6.00
C SER A 31 -10.81 -5.03 4.75
N ASP A 32 -12.14 -5.24 4.85
CA ASP A 32 -13.06 -5.51 3.73
C ASP A 32 -12.59 -6.59 2.75
N GLY A 33 -12.09 -7.68 3.31
CA GLY A 33 -11.57 -8.81 2.56
C GLY A 33 -10.39 -9.52 3.20
N ALA A 34 -9.71 -8.83 4.11
CA ALA A 34 -8.69 -9.37 5.01
C ALA A 34 -8.70 -8.60 6.33
N SER A 35 -7.80 -8.98 7.24
CA SER A 35 -7.59 -8.31 8.52
C SER A 35 -6.10 -8.28 8.89
N GLY A 36 -5.78 -7.48 9.91
CA GLY A 36 -4.43 -7.33 10.45
C GLY A 36 -3.72 -6.07 9.96
N SER A 37 -2.61 -5.75 10.60
CA SER A 37 -1.75 -4.61 10.26
C SER A 37 -0.55 -5.07 9.43
N ASP A 38 0.04 -4.12 8.72
CA ASP A 38 1.32 -4.31 8.02
C ASP A 38 2.12 -2.99 8.05
N SER A 39 3.39 -3.05 7.68
CA SER A 39 4.22 -1.85 7.53
C SER A 39 5.28 -2.01 6.46
N CYS A 40 5.72 -0.88 5.90
CA CYS A 40 6.85 -0.83 4.99
C CYS A 40 7.67 0.44 5.19
N VAL A 41 8.93 0.42 4.75
CA VAL A 41 9.84 1.57 4.81
C VAL A 41 10.15 2.04 3.39
N THR A 42 10.06 3.35 3.16
CA THR A 42 10.29 3.93 1.84
C THR A 42 11.75 3.86 1.41
N ASN A 43 11.96 3.51 0.14
CA ASN A 43 13.28 3.54 -0.49
C ASN A 43 13.66 4.96 -0.93
N SER A 44 14.79 5.12 -1.62
CA SER A 44 15.29 6.40 -2.13
C SER A 44 14.35 7.14 -3.09
N SER A 45 13.38 6.42 -3.68
CA SER A 45 12.34 6.99 -4.55
C SER A 45 11.06 7.32 -3.78
N GLY A 46 11.09 7.29 -2.45
CA GLY A 46 9.94 7.57 -1.60
C GLY A 46 8.88 6.47 -1.64
N GLN A 47 9.22 5.27 -2.13
CA GLN A 47 8.26 4.20 -2.35
C GLN A 47 8.46 3.02 -1.41
N CYS A 48 7.38 2.43 -0.93
CA CYS A 48 7.39 1.14 -0.26
C CYS A 48 6.20 0.29 -0.66
N THR A 49 6.28 -1.02 -0.44
CA THR A 49 5.25 -1.97 -0.87
C THR A 49 4.77 -2.80 0.31
N VAL A 50 3.45 -2.95 0.43
CA VAL A 50 2.79 -3.93 1.31
C VAL A 50 2.05 -4.96 0.46
N SER A 51 1.91 -6.18 0.97
CA SER A 51 1.21 -7.23 0.24
C SER A 51 0.37 -8.11 1.15
N LYS A 52 -0.73 -8.63 0.62
CA LYS A 52 -1.60 -9.58 1.31
C LYS A 52 -1.86 -10.78 0.41
N GLN A 53 -1.36 -11.94 0.84
CA GLN A 53 -1.40 -13.15 0.04
C GLN A 53 -2.65 -14.00 0.31
N SER A 54 -2.98 -14.86 -0.64
CA SER A 54 -3.92 -15.97 -0.47
C SER A 54 -5.36 -15.53 -0.15
N LEU A 55 -5.76 -14.36 -0.66
CA LEU A 55 -7.08 -13.77 -0.42
C LEU A 55 -8.20 -14.63 -1.03
N ARG A 56 -9.31 -14.70 -0.28
CA ARG A 56 -10.55 -15.40 -0.69
C ARG A 56 -11.61 -14.47 -1.23
N ASN A 57 -11.68 -13.27 -0.65
CA ASN A 57 -12.69 -12.27 -0.98
C ASN A 57 -12.32 -11.61 -2.31
N SER A 58 -13.31 -11.12 -3.03
CA SER A 58 -13.09 -10.44 -4.32
C SER A 58 -12.57 -9.01 -4.18
N SER A 59 -12.38 -8.54 -2.95
CA SER A 59 -11.80 -7.24 -2.65
C SER A 59 -10.95 -7.32 -1.39
N VAL A 60 -10.10 -6.32 -1.20
CA VAL A 60 -9.47 -6.01 0.08
C VAL A 60 -9.20 -4.51 0.15
N THR A 61 -9.36 -3.92 1.32
CA THR A 61 -9.04 -2.51 1.57
C THR A 61 -7.78 -2.41 2.41
N TRP A 62 -6.92 -1.45 2.07
CA TRP A 62 -5.78 -1.02 2.87
C TRP A 62 -5.99 0.42 3.29
N THR A 63 -5.70 0.72 4.55
CA THR A 63 -5.79 2.08 5.11
C THR A 63 -4.49 2.41 5.81
N VAL A 64 -3.85 3.51 5.41
CA VAL A 64 -2.68 4.06 6.11
C VAL A 64 -3.15 4.61 7.44
N THR A 65 -2.56 4.13 8.54
CA THR A 65 -2.88 4.56 9.90
C THR A 65 -1.85 5.52 10.47
N GLY A 66 -0.63 5.53 9.93
CA GLY A 66 0.41 6.45 10.34
C GLY A 66 1.66 6.38 9.45
N ILE A 67 2.40 7.47 9.41
CA ILE A 67 3.75 7.53 8.86
C ILE A 67 4.65 8.13 9.95
N SER A 68 5.85 7.57 10.13
CA SER A 68 6.86 8.14 11.02
C SER A 68 8.20 8.28 10.30
N HIS A 69 8.92 9.33 10.64
CA HIS A 69 10.26 9.64 10.12
C HIS A 69 11.00 10.51 11.16
N GLU A 70 12.32 10.43 11.21
CA GLU A 70 13.13 11.16 12.20
C GLU A 70 13.02 12.69 12.05
N SER A 71 13.11 13.18 10.81
CA SER A 71 13.14 14.62 10.49
C SER A 71 11.81 15.23 10.01
N TYR A 72 10.77 14.40 9.79
CA TYR A 72 9.50 14.87 9.23
C TYR A 72 8.34 14.44 10.11
N SER A 73 7.43 15.38 10.36
CA SER A 73 6.15 15.10 11.01
C SER A 73 5.13 14.69 9.97
N TYR A 74 4.43 13.58 10.23
CA TYR A 74 3.33 13.15 9.38
C TYR A 74 2.09 14.03 9.58
N ASP A 75 1.61 14.62 8.49
CA ASP A 75 0.34 15.35 8.43
C ASP A 75 -0.69 14.54 7.63
N PRO A 76 -1.63 13.84 8.29
CA PRO A 76 -2.64 13.04 7.60
C PRO A 76 -3.62 13.89 6.78
N SER A 77 -3.74 15.19 7.06
CA SER A 77 -4.61 16.09 6.28
C SER A 77 -4.05 16.42 4.89
N ALA A 78 -2.73 16.24 4.72
CA ALA A 78 -2.04 16.41 3.43
C ALA A 78 -2.11 15.16 2.54
N ASN A 79 -2.67 14.04 3.03
CA ASN A 79 -2.77 12.82 2.23
C ASN A 79 -3.70 13.01 1.03
N SER A 80 -3.16 12.78 -0.17
CA SER A 80 -4.00 12.67 -1.38
C SER A 80 -4.84 11.38 -1.39
N MET A 81 -4.39 10.34 -0.68
CA MET A 81 -5.09 9.07 -0.54
C MET A 81 -4.71 8.41 0.79
N THR A 82 -5.71 8.11 1.62
CA THR A 82 -5.52 7.44 2.93
C THR A 82 -5.98 5.98 2.89
N THR A 83 -6.87 5.64 1.96
CA THR A 83 -7.41 4.28 1.79
C THR A 83 -7.44 3.89 0.32
N ILE A 84 -7.19 2.62 0.05
CA ILE A 84 -7.28 2.02 -1.29
C ILE A 84 -7.96 0.66 -1.20
N THR A 85 -8.95 0.43 -2.05
CA THR A 85 -9.60 -0.87 -2.20
C THR A 85 -9.16 -1.51 -3.51
N LEU A 86 -8.62 -2.72 -3.42
CA LEU A 86 -8.24 -3.55 -4.55
C LEU A 86 -9.31 -4.61 -4.79
N THR A 87 -9.58 -4.95 -6.06
CA THR A 87 -10.53 -6.00 -6.44
C THR A 87 -9.84 -7.12 -7.22
N ALA A 88 -10.39 -8.33 -7.09
CA ALA A 88 -9.84 -9.57 -7.61
C ALA A 88 -10.31 -9.91 -9.05
N PRO A 89 -9.48 -10.64 -9.81
CA PRO A 89 -8.02 -10.62 -9.69
C PRO A 89 -7.53 -9.24 -10.16
N GLN A 90 -6.64 -8.60 -9.39
CA GLN A 90 -5.79 -7.57 -9.99
C GLN A 90 -5.03 -8.31 -11.10
N ALA A 91 -5.36 -8.06 -12.36
CA ALA A 91 -4.76 -8.76 -13.49
C ALA A 91 -3.25 -8.47 -13.50
N ASN A 92 -2.47 -9.34 -12.87
CA ASN A 92 -1.02 -9.39 -12.95
C ASN A 92 -0.56 -10.28 -14.13
N ASP A 93 -1.49 -10.76 -14.96
CA ASP A 93 -1.22 -11.52 -16.18
C ASP A 93 -1.61 -10.68 -17.42
N ALA A 94 -0.95 -9.54 -17.61
CA ALA A 94 -0.80 -8.99 -18.95
C ALA A 94 0.19 -9.88 -19.71
N ARG A 95 -0.30 -11.03 -20.21
CA ARG A 95 0.41 -11.81 -21.22
C ARG A 95 0.54 -10.93 -22.46
N TYR A 96 1.73 -10.43 -22.72
CA TYR A 96 2.10 -9.98 -24.05
C TYR A 96 2.48 -11.23 -24.84
N ASP A 97 1.53 -11.77 -25.59
CA ASP A 97 1.87 -12.67 -26.68
C ASP A 97 2.54 -11.84 -27.80
N LYS A 98 3.63 -12.41 -28.33
CA LYS A 98 4.52 -11.88 -29.37
C LYS A 98 3.83 -11.36 -30.63
#